data_AF-A0AAW9SK49-F1
#
_entry.id   AF-A0AAW9SK49-F1
#
_cell.length_a   1.000
_cell.length_b   1.000
_cell.length_c   1.000
_cell.angle_alpha   90.00
_cell.angle_beta   90.00
_cell.angle_gamma   90.00
#
_symmetry.space_group_name_H-M   'P 1'
#
loop_
_entity.id
_entity.type
_entity.pdbx_description
1 polymer ?
#
loop_
_entity_poly.entity_id
_entity_poly.type
_entity_poly.pdbx_seq_one_letter_code
_entity_poly.pdbx_strand_id
1 'polypeptide(L)' 'MAFTSDWHRWVIEDFAAALTEGRPPLVSGRAALEVHRLIAALERAGAEGRTVALDEV' A
#
# COMPACT_ATOMS: atom_id res chain seq x y z
N MET A 1 -14.42 7.10 -10.18
CA MET A 1 -13.58 6.19 -9.37
C MET A 1 -14.50 5.20 -8.67
N ALA A 2 -14.11 3.93 -8.51
CA ALA A 2 -14.93 2.92 -7.82
C ALA A 2 -15.01 3.12 -6.29
N PHE A 3 -14.34 4.15 -5.76
CA PHE A 3 -14.21 4.43 -4.31
C PHE A 3 -14.51 5.89 -4.00
N THR A 4 -15.01 6.15 -2.78
CA THR A 4 -15.33 7.50 -2.32
C THR A 4 -14.06 8.29 -1.99
N SER A 5 -14.13 9.62 -2.09
CA SER A 5 -13.03 10.49 -1.63
C SER A 5 -12.82 10.43 -0.12
N ASP A 6 -13.86 10.06 0.64
CA ASP A 6 -13.81 10.04 2.11
C ASP A 6 -12.77 9.05 2.64
N TRP A 7 -12.56 7.92 1.96
CA TRP A 7 -11.55 6.94 2.37
C TRP A 7 -10.14 7.50 2.26
N HIS A 8 -9.86 8.28 1.20
CA HIS A 8 -8.58 8.94 1.04
C HIS A 8 -8.38 9.99 2.14
N ARG A 9 -9.44 10.75 2.47
CA ARG A 9 -9.42 11.72 3.57
C ARG A 9 -9.07 11.05 4.90
N TRP A 10 -9.70 9.93 5.25
CA TRP A 10 -9.47 9.25 6.53
C TRP A 10 -8.02 8.80 6.73
N VAL A 11 -7.35 8.30 5.67
CA VAL A 11 -5.94 7.91 5.75
C VAL A 11 -5.04 9.13 6.03
N ILE A 12 -5.36 10.27 5.41
CA ILE A 12 -4.61 11.52 5.62
C ILE A 12 -4.83 12.06 7.04
N GLU A 13 -6.08 12.02 7.53
CA GLU A 13 -6.43 12.45 8.88
C GLU A 13 -5.73 11.59 9.94
N ASP A 14 -5.71 10.26 9.78
CA ASP A 14 -4.98 9.37 10.68
C ASP A 14 -3.47 9.67 10.69
N PHE A 15 -2.87 9.89 9.51
CA PHE A 15 -1.45 10.23 9.41
C PHE A 15 -1.13 11.54 10.15
N ALA A 16 -1.97 12.57 9.99
CA ALA A 16 -1.80 13.84 10.71
C ALA A 16 -1.96 13.69 12.24
N ALA A 17 -2.93 12.89 12.68
CA ALA A 17 -3.11 12.57 14.09
C ALA A 17 -1.92 11.80 14.67
N ALA A 18 -1.40 10.80 13.93
CA ALA A 18 -0.25 9.99 14.33
C ALA A 18 1.00 10.84 14.61
N LEU A 19 1.23 11.89 13.80
CA LEU A 19 2.31 12.86 14.02
C LEU A 19 2.15 13.63 15.33
N THR A 20 0.93 14.06 15.65
CA THR A 20 0.63 14.86 16.83
C THR A 20 0.67 14.03 18.11
N GLU A 21 0.17 12.80 18.03
CA GLU A 21 0.06 11.86 19.16
C GLU A 21 1.33 11.04 19.39
N GLY A 22 2.30 11.09 18.46
CA GLY A 22 3.55 10.34 18.58
C GLY A 22 3.37 8.83 18.49
N ARG A 23 2.41 8.36 17.67
CA ARG A 23 2.13 6.94 17.43
C ARG A 23 2.41 6.56 15.97
N PRO A 24 2.52 5.25 15.66
CA PRO A 24 2.50 4.83 14.26
C PRO A 24 1.19 5.22 13.56
N PRO A 25 1.25 5.58 12.25
CA PRO A 25 0.05 5.71 11.44
C PRO A 25 -0.58 4.34 11.18
N LEU A 26 -1.83 4.33 10.73
CA LEU A 26 -2.64 3.16 10.39
C LEU A 26 -1.88 2.20 9.47
N VAL A 27 -1.11 2.74 8.52
CA VAL A 27 -0.23 1.98 7.63
C VAL A 27 1.16 2.58 7.67
N SER A 28 2.14 1.80 8.15
CA SER A 28 3.55 2.22 8.10
C SER A 28 4.08 2.20 6.66
N GLY A 29 5.15 2.98 6.41
CA GLY A 29 5.82 2.96 5.11
C GLY A 29 6.30 1.56 4.70
N ARG A 30 6.75 0.74 5.67
CA ARG A 30 7.17 -0.65 5.40
C ARG A 30 5.98 -1.52 4.98
N ALA A 31 4.85 -1.40 5.67
CA ALA A 31 3.63 -2.14 5.30
C ALA A 31 3.10 -1.73 3.91
N ALA A 32 3.22 -0.45 3.56
CA ALA A 32 2.83 0.05 2.25
C ALA A 32 3.67 -0.54 1.09
N LEU A 33 4.89 -1.02 1.33
CA LEU A 33 5.70 -1.65 0.28
C LEU A 33 5.16 -2.99 -0.19
N GLU A 34 4.35 -3.70 0.61
CA GLU A 34 3.81 -5.00 0.21
C GLU A 34 2.87 -4.90 -1.01
N VAL A 35 2.06 -3.84 -1.11
CA VAL A 35 1.23 -3.65 -2.31
C VAL A 35 2.07 -3.32 -3.53
N HIS A 36 3.17 -2.58 -3.37
CA HIS A 36 4.11 -2.30 -4.46
C HIS A 36 4.80 -3.57 -4.96
N ARG A 37 5.17 -4.49 -4.06
CA ARG A 37 5.72 -5.80 -4.45
C ARG A 37 4.71 -6.63 -5.23
N LEU A 38 3.46 -6.64 -4.78
CA LEU A 38 2.39 -7.34 -5.50
C LEU A 38 2.19 -6.74 -6.90
N ILE A 39 2.15 -5.41 -7.03
CA ILE A 39 2.02 -4.74 -8.33
C ILE A 39 3.17 -5.14 -9.25
N ALA A 40 4.42 -5.08 -8.77
CA ALA A 40 5.58 -5.49 -9.56
C ALA A 40 5.52 -6.97 -10.00
N ALA A 41 5.04 -7.86 -9.13
CA ALA A 41 4.83 -9.25 -9.47
C ALA A 41 3.70 -9.45 -10.51
N LEU A 42 2.62 -8.67 -10.43
CA LEU A 42 1.54 -8.70 -11.41
C LEU A 42 2.01 -8.21 -12.79
N GLU A 43 2.81 -7.15 -12.84
CA GLU A 43 3.44 -6.67 -14.07
C GLU A 43 4.33 -7.75 -14.71
N ARG A 44 5.18 -8.41 -13.91
CA ARG A 44 6.01 -9.54 -14.35
C ARG A 44 5.19 -10.72 -14.84
N ALA A 45 4.17 -11.13 -14.08
CA ALA A 45 3.28 -12.21 -14.47
C ALA A 45 2.58 -11.93 -15.81
N GLY A 46 2.13 -10.69 -16.03
CA GLY A 46 1.54 -10.26 -17.28
C GLY A 46 2.52 -10.32 -18.46
N ALA A 47 3.78 -9.93 -18.25
CA ALA A 47 4.82 -10.00 -19.27
C ALA A 47 5.22 -11.45 -19.61
N GLU A 48 5.24 -12.34 -18.62
CA GLU A 48 5.69 -13.73 -18.78
C GLU A 48 4.56 -14.72 -19.14
N GLY A 49 3.29 -14.30 -19.02
CA GLY A 49 2.14 -15.15 -19.28
C GLY A 49 1.99 -16.33 -18.32
N ARG A 50 2.57 -16.22 -17.11
CA ARG A 50 2.55 -17.27 -16.08
C ARG A 50 2.53 -16.66 -14.68
N THR A 51 2.23 -17.49 -13.68
CA THR A 51 2.38 -17.09 -12.29
C THR A 51 3.86 -16.89 -11.92
N VAL A 52 4.11 -15.89 -11.08
CA VAL A 52 5.43 -15.58 -10.49
C VAL A 52 5.31 -15.52 -8.97
N ALA A 53 6.39 -15.86 -8.27
CA ALA A 53 6.47 -15.68 -6.82
C ALA A 53 6.69 -14.20 -6.47
N LEU A 54 6.28 -13.80 -5.27
CA LEU A 54 6.65 -12.51 -4.71
C LEU A 54 8.13 -12.56 -4.30
N ASP A 55 8.85 -11.46 -4.55
CA ASP A 55 10.23 -11.32 -4.12
C ASP A 55 10.31 -11.16 -2.58
N GLU A 56 11.35 -11.71 -1.97
CA GLU A 56 11.57 -11.65 -0.50
C GLU A 56 11.92 -10.22 -0.02
N VAL A 57 11.81 -10.00 1.30
CA VAL A 57 11.98 -8.69 1.98
C VAL A 57 13.43 -8.36 2.29
#